data_AF-A0A1Y1ZFY6-F1
#
_entry.id   AF-A0A1Y1ZFY6-F1
#
_cell.length_a   1.000
_cell.length_b   1.000
_cell.length_c   1.000
_cell.angle_alpha   90.00
_cell.angle_beta   90.00
_cell.angle_gamma   90.00
#
_symmetry.space_group_name_H-M   'P 1'
#
loop_
_entity.id
_entity.type
_entity.pdbx_description
1 polymer ?
#
loop_
_entity_poly.entity_id
_entity_poly.type
_entity_poly.pdbx_seq_one_letter_code
_entity_poly.pdbx_strand_id
1 'polypeptide(L)'
;MNDIVSFPPQWDKTNPYAMILYDKCKMHYKLNEEEKLYESFIPNAVFHAICISVLVYSYISLILVIIKRDAYIKTKSNVNLSIIFSVGTIMNVTSLYLKRVNLIIYLFNNYYHIFLLGIK
;
A
#
# COMPACT_ATOMS: atom_id res chain seq x y z
N MET A 1 -21.87 -27.08 0.08
CA MET A 1 -21.61 -26.79 -1.35
C MET A 1 -20.55 -25.71 -1.33
N ASN A 2 -19.32 -26.04 -1.76
CA ASN A 2 -18.18 -25.12 -1.66
C ASN A 2 -18.33 -24.06 -2.74
N ASP A 3 -18.93 -22.95 -2.34
CA ASP A 3 -19.07 -21.74 -3.12
C ASP A 3 -17.70 -21.06 -3.25
N ILE A 4 -16.95 -21.46 -4.28
CA ILE A 4 -15.62 -20.92 -4.57
C ILE A 4 -15.82 -19.54 -5.22
N VAL A 5 -15.45 -18.48 -4.50
CA VAL A 5 -15.28 -17.12 -5.06
C VAL A 5 -14.42 -17.23 -6.32
N SER A 6 -14.78 -16.55 -7.40
CA SER A 6 -14.05 -16.64 -8.66
C SER A 6 -12.88 -15.65 -8.67
N PHE A 7 -11.79 -15.98 -9.39
CA PHE A 7 -10.65 -15.06 -9.46
C PHE A 7 -11.08 -13.82 -10.24
N PRO A 8 -10.90 -12.62 -9.67
CA PRO A 8 -11.17 -11.35 -10.31
C PRO A 8 -10.82 -11.26 -11.81
N PRO A 9 -11.78 -11.04 -12.73
CA PRO A 9 -11.48 -10.97 -14.17
C PRO A 9 -10.56 -9.78 -14.53
N GLN A 10 -10.61 -8.71 -13.75
CA GLN A 10 -9.78 -7.51 -13.90
C GLN A 10 -8.38 -7.62 -13.29
N TRP A 11 -8.08 -8.72 -12.57
CA TRP A 11 -6.75 -8.94 -12.03
C TRP A 11 -5.88 -9.72 -13.01
N ASP A 12 -4.60 -9.37 -13.02
CA ASP A 12 -3.62 -10.09 -13.80
C ASP A 12 -3.30 -11.44 -13.15
N LYS A 13 -3.78 -12.53 -13.77
CA LYS A 13 -3.49 -13.91 -13.35
C LYS A 13 -2.01 -14.29 -13.49
N THR A 14 -1.24 -13.53 -14.27
CA THR A 14 0.20 -13.74 -14.43
C THR A 14 1.01 -13.07 -13.32
N ASN A 15 0.39 -12.20 -12.52
CA ASN A 15 1.02 -11.56 -11.39
C ASN A 15 0.99 -12.50 -10.15
N PRO A 16 2.15 -13.04 -9.71
CA PRO A 16 2.20 -13.97 -8.58
C PRO A 16 1.74 -13.33 -7.27
N TYR A 17 1.89 -12.01 -7.12
CA TYR A 17 1.43 -11.29 -5.94
C TYR A 17 -0.10 -11.22 -5.86
N ALA A 18 -0.76 -11.00 -7.01
CA ALA A 18 -2.22 -10.98 -7.09
C ALA A 18 -2.81 -12.36 -6.76
N MET A 19 -2.19 -13.43 -7.25
CA MET A 19 -2.57 -14.80 -6.90
C MET A 19 -2.42 -15.10 -5.41
N ILE A 20 -1.27 -14.76 -4.81
CA ILE A 20 -1.02 -14.98 -3.37
C ILE A 20 -2.03 -14.21 -2.50
N LEU A 21 -2.33 -12.96 -2.88
CA LEU A 21 -3.25 -12.10 -2.15
C LEU A 21 -4.69 -12.64 -2.26
N TYR A 22 -5.09 -13.05 -3.46
CA TYR A 22 -6.37 -13.72 -3.69
C TYR A 22 -6.49 -15.01 -2.88
N ASP A 23 -5.48 -15.87 -2.89
CA ASP A 23 -5.50 -17.15 -2.15
C ASP A 23 -5.61 -16.97 -0.64
N LYS A 24 -5.03 -15.90 -0.09
CA LYS A 24 -5.18 -15.52 1.32
C LYS A 24 -6.56 -14.96 1.62
N CYS A 25 -7.10 -14.15 0.72
CA CYS A 25 -8.34 -13.43 0.95
C CYS A 25 -9.60 -14.25 0.63
N LYS A 26 -9.57 -15.15 -0.36
CA LYS A 26 -10.75 -15.92 -0.81
C LYS A 26 -11.44 -16.72 0.29
N MET A 27 -10.71 -17.11 1.34
CA MET A 27 -11.26 -17.84 2.49
C MET A 27 -12.16 -16.97 3.39
N HIS A 28 -12.11 -15.65 3.24
CA HIS A 28 -12.83 -14.69 4.07
C HIS A 28 -14.07 -14.08 3.38
N TYR A 29 -14.37 -14.44 2.13
CA TYR A 29 -15.47 -13.88 1.35
C TYR A 29 -16.39 -14.98 0.81
N LYS A 30 -17.70 -14.72 0.76
CA LYS A 30 -18.70 -15.65 0.19
C LYS A 30 -18.88 -15.41 -1.32
N LEU A 31 -19.52 -16.37 -2.03
CA LEU A 31 -19.96 -16.15 -3.41
C LEU A 31 -20.77 -14.83 -3.49
N ASN A 32 -20.52 -14.02 -4.52
CA ASN A 32 -21.12 -12.70 -4.73
C ASN A 32 -20.67 -11.57 -3.78
N GLU A 33 -19.62 -11.77 -2.97
CA GLU A 33 -18.95 -10.68 -2.23
C GLU A 33 -17.66 -10.19 -2.90
N GLU A 34 -17.49 -10.48 -4.18
CA GLU A 34 -16.31 -10.08 -4.97
C GLU A 34 -16.12 -8.56 -4.96
N GLU A 35 -17.21 -7.78 -5.02
CA GLU A 35 -17.19 -6.32 -4.88
C GLU A 35 -16.59 -5.84 -3.55
N LYS A 36 -16.89 -6.49 -2.42
CA LYS A 36 -16.28 -6.15 -1.12
C LYS A 36 -14.80 -6.47 -1.08
N LEU A 37 -14.39 -7.56 -1.72
CA LEU A 37 -12.98 -7.89 -1.89
C LEU A 37 -12.29 -6.76 -2.68
N TYR A 38 -12.88 -6.28 -3.77
CA TYR A 38 -12.33 -5.16 -4.55
C TYR A 38 -12.26 -3.85 -3.76
N GLU A 39 -13.32 -3.49 -3.04
CA GLU A 39 -13.36 -2.28 -2.22
C GLU A 39 -12.27 -2.29 -1.14
N SER A 40 -11.90 -3.46 -0.60
CA SER A 40 -10.82 -3.58 0.38
C SER A 40 -9.44 -3.20 -0.17
N PHE A 41 -9.27 -3.24 -1.50
CA PHE A 41 -8.05 -2.85 -2.19
C PHE A 41 -8.03 -1.38 -2.60
N ILE A 42 -9.18 -0.69 -2.60
CA ILE A 42 -9.24 0.76 -2.82
C ILE A 42 -8.75 1.44 -1.52
N PRO A 43 -7.63 2.16 -1.54
CA PRO A 43 -7.20 2.91 -0.38
C PRO A 43 -8.26 3.95 -0.03
N ASN A 44 -8.87 3.77 1.13
CA ASN A 44 -9.79 4.74 1.70
C ASN A 44 -9.01 6.05 2.04
N ALA A 45 -9.71 7.18 2.12
CA ALA A 45 -9.14 8.47 2.53
C ALA A 45 -8.34 8.39 3.84
N VAL A 46 -8.77 7.52 4.76
CA VAL A 46 -8.06 7.22 6.02
C VAL A 46 -6.65 6.66 5.76
N PHE A 47 -6.50 5.78 4.77
CA PHE A 47 -5.19 5.23 4.41
C PHE A 47 -4.25 6.33 3.89
N HIS A 48 -4.76 7.22 3.02
CA HIS A 48 -3.98 8.36 2.54
C HIS A 48 -3.56 9.27 3.69
N ALA A 49 -4.49 9.60 4.60
CA ALA A 49 -4.21 10.43 5.77
C ALA A 49 -3.13 9.82 6.68
N ILE A 50 -3.20 8.51 6.94
CA ILE A 50 -2.18 7.80 7.74
C ILE A 50 -0.81 7.83 7.05
N CYS A 51 -0.74 7.49 5.76
CA CYS A 51 0.54 7.50 5.05
C CYS A 51 1.17 8.90 5.02
N ILE A 52 0.39 9.94 4.75
CA ILE A 52 0.87 11.33 4.72
C ILE A 52 1.35 11.76 6.11
N SER A 53 0.57 11.49 7.16
CA SER A 53 0.95 11.89 8.53
C SER A 53 2.20 11.16 9.02
N VAL A 54 2.37 9.87 8.71
CA VAL A 54 3.59 9.12 9.02
C VAL A 54 4.80 9.68 8.26
N LEU A 55 4.64 10.04 6.98
CA LEU A 55 5.71 10.67 6.20
C LEU A 55 6.11 12.02 6.79
N VAL A 56 5.14 12.90 7.05
CA VAL A 56 5.39 14.22 7.65
C VAL A 56 6.11 14.08 8.99
N TYR A 57 5.65 13.18 9.86
CA TYR A 57 6.30 12.92 11.14
C TYR A 57 7.75 12.43 10.95
N SER A 58 7.97 11.52 10.00
CA SER A 58 9.31 10.98 9.71
C SER A 58 10.27 12.06 9.19
N TYR A 59 9.78 12.98 8.35
CA TYR A 59 10.58 14.13 7.89
C TYR A 59 10.92 15.08 9.04
N ILE A 60 9.94 15.44 9.88
CA ILE A 60 10.17 16.31 11.04
C ILE A 60 11.18 15.67 12.00
N SER A 61 11.02 14.36 12.27
CA SER A 61 11.95 13.59 13.10
C SER A 61 13.37 13.62 12.54
N LEU A 62 13.53 13.38 11.24
CA LEU A 62 14.84 13.43 10.57
C LEU A 62 15.48 14.82 10.68
N ILE A 63 14.71 15.88 10.44
CA ILE A 63 15.18 17.28 10.57
C ILE A 63 15.64 17.57 12.01
N LEU A 64 14.86 17.15 13.02
CA LEU A 64 15.20 17.33 14.43
C LEU A 64 16.48 16.61 14.82
N VAL A 65 16.68 15.38 14.33
CA VAL A 65 17.90 14.60 14.58
C VAL A 65 19.12 15.26 13.96
N ILE A 66 18.98 15.87 12.77
CA ILE A 66 20.07 16.59 12.10
C ILE A 66 20.41 17.90 12.84
N ILE A 67 19.41 18.72 13.16
CA ILE A 67 19.62 20.03 13.81
C ILE A 67 20.12 19.86 15.25
N LYS A 68 19.52 18.94 16.01
CA LYS A 68 19.85 18.72 17.44
C LYS A 68 20.88 17.61 17.64
N ARG A 69 21.68 17.28 16.63
CA ARG A 69 22.67 16.20 16.66
C ARG A 69 23.53 16.22 17.94
N ASP A 70 24.02 17.39 18.34
CA ASP A 70 24.88 17.53 19.53
C ASP A 70 24.13 17.22 20.84
N ALA A 71 22.83 17.53 20.91
CA ALA A 71 22.01 17.18 22.06
C ALA A 71 21.78 15.66 22.13
N TYR A 72 21.56 15.00 20.99
CA TYR A 72 21.43 13.54 20.93
C TYR A 72 22.72 12.80 21.29
N ILE A 73 23.89 13.36 20.91
CA ILE A 73 25.19 12.83 21.32
C ILE A 73 25.36 12.93 22.84
N LYS A 74 24.95 14.06 23.44
CA LYS A 74 25.00 14.28 24.90
C LYS A 74 24.11 13.30 25.67
N THR A 75 22.97 12.89 25.12
CA THR A 75 22.09 11.86 25.71
C THR A 75 22.55 10.42 25.43
N LYS A 76 23.76 10.21 24.89
CA LYS A 76 24.30 8.90 24.49
C LYS A 76 23.43 8.16 23.46
N SER A 77 22.63 8.89 22.69
CA SER A 77 21.78 8.32 21.65
C SER A 77 22.61 8.08 20.37
N ASN A 78 22.41 6.94 19.72
CA ASN A 78 23.06 6.66 18.44
C ASN A 78 22.34 7.42 17.31
N VAL A 79 22.87 8.60 16.98
CA VAL A 79 22.34 9.48 15.93
C VAL A 79 22.31 8.78 14.57
N ASN A 80 23.36 8.03 14.23
CA ASN A 80 23.45 7.34 12.94
C ASN A 80 22.32 6.31 12.79
N LEU A 81 22.05 5.55 13.85
CA LEU A 81 20.94 4.60 13.87
C LEU A 81 19.58 5.31 13.69
N SER A 82 19.40 6.47 14.34
CA SER A 82 18.17 7.26 14.26
C SER A 82 17.93 7.82 12.85
N ILE A 83 19.00 8.26 12.18
CA ILE A 83 18.96 8.72 10.78
C ILE A 83 18.60 7.55 9.85
N ILE A 84 19.28 6.41 9.98
CA ILE A 84 19.01 5.21 9.16
C ILE A 84 17.55 4.76 9.34
N PHE A 85 17.06 4.74 10.57
CA PHE A 85 15.67 4.38 10.86
C PHE A 85 14.67 5.34 10.20
N SER A 86 14.92 6.66 10.30
CA SER A 86 14.03 7.67 9.73
C SER A 86 14.01 7.59 8.19
N VAL A 87 15.17 7.43 7.55
CA VAL A 87 15.27 7.26 6.09
C VAL A 87 14.60 5.96 5.63
N GLY A 88 14.86 4.85 6.33
CA GLY A 88 14.23 3.56 6.04
C GLY A 88 12.71 3.62 6.15
N THR A 89 12.18 4.34 7.15
CA THR A 89 10.73 4.56 7.31
C THR A 89 10.14 5.34 6.14
N ILE A 90 10.79 6.43 5.72
CA ILE A 90 10.35 7.23 4.56
C ILE A 90 10.33 6.37 3.29
N MET A 91 11.41 5.63 3.02
CA MET A 91 11.50 4.74 1.86
C MET A 91 10.40 3.67 1.86
N ASN A 92 10.17 3.03 3.01
CA ASN A 92 9.19 1.95 3.14
C ASN A 92 7.76 2.46 2.94
N VAL A 93 7.37 3.54 3.65
CA VAL A 93 6.03 4.12 3.56
C VAL A 93 5.76 4.66 2.16
N THR A 94 6.75 5.30 1.53
CA THR A 94 6.65 5.77 0.14
C THR A 94 6.48 4.60 -0.83
N SER A 95 7.27 3.53 -0.68
CA SER A 95 7.16 2.34 -1.54
C SER A 95 5.80 1.66 -1.40
N LEU A 96 5.30 1.52 -0.17
CA LEU A 96 3.97 0.98 0.11
C LEU A 96 2.86 1.83 -0.54
N TYR A 97 2.94 3.15 -0.38
CA TYR A 97 2.00 4.09 -0.96
C TYR A 97 1.98 3.99 -2.49
N LEU A 98 3.15 4.04 -3.12
CA LEU A 98 3.28 3.93 -4.58
C LEU A 98 2.81 2.58 -5.10
N LYS A 99 3.11 1.47 -4.43
CA LYS A 99 2.61 0.15 -4.82
C LYS A 99 1.08 0.09 -4.79
N ARG A 100 0.45 0.67 -3.76
CA ARG A 100 -1.00 0.64 -3.62
C ARG A 100 -1.70 1.57 -4.61
N VAL A 101 -1.13 2.75 -4.87
CA VAL A 101 -1.65 3.69 -5.87
C VAL A 101 -1.43 3.17 -7.31
N ASN A 102 -0.27 2.58 -7.61
CA ASN A 102 -0.01 1.99 -8.93
C ASN A 102 -0.89 0.76 -9.20
N LEU A 103 -1.21 -0.04 -8.18
CA LEU A 103 -2.19 -1.12 -8.30
C LEU A 103 -3.55 -0.56 -8.77
N ILE A 104 -3.98 0.58 -8.22
CA ILE A 104 -5.21 1.25 -8.67
C ILE A 104 -5.08 1.72 -10.11
N ILE A 105 -4.01 2.43 -10.48
CA ILE A 105 -3.83 2.93 -11.85
C ILE A 105 -3.86 1.77 -12.85
N TYR A 106 -3.24 0.64 -12.49
CA TYR A 106 -3.26 -0.56 -13.31
C TYR A 106 -4.65 -1.18 -13.40
N LEU A 107 -5.36 -1.33 -12.27
CA LEU A 107 -6.73 -1.83 -12.24
C LEU A 107 -7.72 -0.91 -12.98
N PHE A 108 -7.55 0.40 -12.86
CA PHE A 108 -8.38 1.43 -13.49
C PHE A 108 -8.14 1.47 -15.01
N ASN A 109 -6.88 1.46 -15.46
CA ASN A 109 -6.57 1.36 -16.89
C ASN A 109 -7.12 0.08 -17.52
N ASN A 110 -7.05 -1.05 -16.79
CA ASN A 110 -7.61 -2.33 -17.28
C ASN A 110 -9.15 -2.29 -17.33
N TYR A 111 -9.79 -1.72 -16.31
CA TYR A 111 -11.25 -1.53 -16.27
C TYR A 111 -11.77 -0.65 -17.43
N TYR A 112 -11.09 0.46 -17.72
CA TYR A 112 -11.44 1.32 -18.86
C TYR A 112 -11.22 0.64 -20.20
N HIS A 113 -10.19 -0.20 -20.32
CA HIS A 113 -9.92 -0.96 -21.55
C HIS A 113 -10.99 -2.03 -21.80
N ILE A 114 -11.51 -2.69 -20.75
CA ILE A 114 -12.62 -3.64 -20.84
C ILE A 114 -13.94 -2.92 -21.17
N PHE A 115 -14.19 -1.76 -20.56
CA PHE A 115 -15.40 -0.96 -20.82
C PHE A 115 -15.43 -0.37 -22.24
N LEU A 116 -14.27 0.04 -22.79
CA LEU A 116 -14.14 0.53 -24.16
C LEU A 116 -14.24 -0.59 -25.22
N LEU A 117 -13.82 -1.82 -24.90
CA LEU A 117 -13.98 -2.98 -25.80
C LEU A 117 -15.37 -3.63 -25.72
N GLY A 118 -16.12 -3.40 -24.64
CA GLY A 118 -17.52 -3.84 -24.49
C GLY A 118 -18.55 -2.93 -25.17
N ILE A 119 -18.13 -1.77 -25.70
CA ILE A 119 -18.93 -0.90 -26.58
C ILE A 119 -18.43 -1.11 -28.01
N LYS A 120 -18.68 -2.29 -28.57
CA LYS A 120 -18.61 -2.53 -30.02
C LYS A 120 -19.47 -3.71 -30.43
#